data_AF-A0A3D1UZX1-F1
#
_entry.id   AF-A0A3D1UZX1-F1
#
_cell.length_a   1.000
_cell.length_b   1.000
_cell.length_c   1.000
_cell.angle_alpha   90.00
_cell.angle_beta   90.00
_cell.angle_gamma   90.00
#
_symmetry.space_group_name_H-M   'P 1'
#
loop_
_entity.id
_entity.type
_entity.pdbx_description
1 polymer ?
#
loop_
_entity_poly.entity_id
_entity_poly.type
_entity_poly.pdbx_seq_one_letter_code
_entity_poly.pdbx_strand_id
1 'polypeptide(L)'
;MPGPLKDYWTEFDWEAELKKDDARICTYMQELPRYIDLPSEDAVIMKHIQDKTELVPFGGDYKNSSLAGLFENTDYEEDITFSEEWQKRDGSDFYIVLGRLSKLWAQYFASLGGRGETVGGMRILCFYGKLMARCADIIDMEEDEYPALRVAIMKRLLADVNLLLGEFRLFGSKFPASRAKTDFHFEHVIVLREKMLTLLEKYRSGKNEK
;
A
#
# COMPACT_ATOMS: atom_id res chain seq x y z
N MET A 1 6.28 -31.26 13.93
CA MET A 1 5.91 -29.97 14.54
C MET A 1 5.04 -29.24 13.52
N PRO A 2 3.89 -28.68 13.90
CA PRO A 2 3.12 -27.84 12.99
C PRO A 2 4.02 -26.69 12.52
N GLY A 3 3.93 -26.30 11.25
CA GLY A 3 4.68 -25.16 10.71
C GLY A 3 4.43 -23.87 11.49
N PRO A 4 5.18 -22.78 11.24
CA PRO A 4 4.90 -21.49 11.85
C PRO A 4 3.40 -21.17 11.74
N LEU A 5 2.77 -20.78 12.86
CA LEU A 5 1.31 -20.58 13.01
C LEU A 5 0.64 -19.81 11.85
N LYS A 6 1.40 -18.96 11.15
CA LYS A 6 1.01 -18.18 9.97
C LYS A 6 0.61 -19.03 8.76
N ASP A 7 1.12 -20.26 8.64
CA ASP A 7 0.79 -21.19 7.54
C ASP A 7 -0.68 -21.65 7.62
N TYR A 8 -1.31 -21.57 8.79
CA TYR A 8 -2.70 -21.95 9.03
C TYR A 8 -3.67 -20.77 9.06
N TRP A 9 -3.18 -19.54 8.88
CA TRP A 9 -4.01 -18.34 8.95
C TRP A 9 -4.95 -18.24 7.76
N THR A 10 -6.21 -17.89 8.04
CA THR A 10 -7.18 -17.59 7.00
C THR A 10 -6.95 -16.19 6.43
N GLU A 11 -7.62 -15.88 5.33
CA GLU A 11 -7.61 -14.52 4.74
C GLU A 11 -8.10 -13.45 5.73
N PHE A 12 -8.95 -13.81 6.69
CA PHE A 12 -9.48 -12.88 7.70
C PHE A 12 -8.48 -12.63 8.84
N ASP A 13 -7.71 -13.65 9.21
CA ASP A 13 -6.65 -13.51 10.22
C ASP A 13 -5.53 -12.62 9.70
N TRP A 14 -5.13 -12.83 8.44
CA TRP A 14 -4.19 -11.95 7.74
C TRP A 14 -4.70 -10.52 7.62
N GLU A 15 -5.97 -10.33 7.26
CA GLU A 15 -6.59 -9.00 7.22
C GLU A 15 -6.54 -8.31 8.60
N ALA A 16 -6.82 -9.05 9.69
CA ALA A 16 -6.76 -8.50 11.04
C ALA A 16 -5.34 -8.08 11.41
N GLU A 17 -4.33 -8.87 11.04
CA GLU A 17 -2.93 -8.52 11.29
C GLU A 17 -2.48 -7.30 10.47
N LEU A 18 -2.85 -7.25 9.19
CA LEU A 18 -2.56 -6.10 8.34
C LEU A 18 -3.23 -4.81 8.85
N LYS A 19 -4.42 -4.89 9.49
CA LYS A 19 -5.05 -3.73 10.15
C LYS A 19 -4.27 -3.22 11.35
N LYS A 20 -3.63 -4.12 12.10
CA LYS A 20 -2.73 -3.69 13.20
C LYS A 20 -1.53 -2.97 12.64
N ASP A 21 -1.01 -3.43 11.50
CA ASP A 21 0.08 -2.74 10.81
C ASP A 21 -0.29 -1.32 10.36
N ASP A 22 -1.47 -1.16 9.74
CA ASP A 22 -2.01 0.17 9.41
C ASP A 22 -2.13 1.05 10.67
N ALA A 23 -2.56 0.49 11.81
CA ALA A 23 -2.70 1.20 13.07
C ALA A 23 -1.34 1.60 13.68
N ARG A 24 -0.30 0.77 13.50
CA ARG A 24 1.08 1.11 13.87
C ARG A 24 1.58 2.30 13.05
N ILE A 25 1.45 2.25 11.72
CA ILE A 25 1.88 3.34 10.82
C ILE A 25 1.11 4.63 11.14
N CYS A 26 -0.20 4.55 11.35
CA CYS A 26 -1.00 5.71 11.74
C CYS A 26 -0.52 6.32 13.06
N THR A 27 -0.23 5.49 14.06
CA THR A 27 0.27 5.95 15.36
C THR A 27 1.64 6.62 15.21
N TYR A 28 2.53 6.00 14.43
CA TYR A 28 3.85 6.56 14.13
C TYR A 28 3.73 7.96 13.52
N MET A 29 2.94 8.10 12.45
CA MET A 29 2.77 9.37 11.74
C MET A 29 2.06 10.45 12.58
N GLN A 30 1.25 10.08 13.56
CA GLN A 30 0.63 11.01 14.51
C GLN A 30 1.61 11.53 15.56
N GLU A 31 2.54 10.69 16.00
CA GLU A 31 3.55 11.07 16.99
C GLU A 31 4.74 11.79 16.36
N LEU A 32 5.04 11.52 15.08
CA LEU A 32 6.18 12.10 14.35
C LEU A 32 6.33 13.62 14.52
N PRO A 33 5.30 14.47 14.34
CA PRO A 33 5.46 15.92 14.50
C PRO A 33 5.90 16.38 15.90
N ARG A 34 5.73 15.55 16.93
CA ARG A 34 6.14 15.86 18.31
C ARG A 34 7.61 15.57 18.57
N TYR A 35 8.17 14.61 17.83
CA TYR A 35 9.51 14.09 18.09
C TYR A 35 10.48 14.30 16.92
N ILE A 36 10.01 14.81 15.77
CA ILE A 36 10.80 14.97 14.54
C ILE A 36 12.10 15.77 14.72
N ASP A 37 12.16 16.66 15.72
CA ASP A 37 13.34 17.48 16.00
C ASP A 37 14.29 16.85 17.03
N LEU A 38 13.95 15.68 17.60
CA LEU A 38 14.78 15.01 18.59
C LEU A 38 15.84 14.13 17.93
N PRO A 39 17.05 14.00 18.51
CA PRO A 39 17.98 12.96 18.11
C PRO A 39 17.39 11.58 18.47
N SER A 40 17.37 10.65 17.50
CA SER A 40 16.81 9.31 17.66
C SER A 40 15.28 9.29 17.89
N GLU A 41 14.57 10.16 17.19
CA GLU A 41 13.11 10.27 17.17
C GLU A 41 12.40 8.92 16.96
N ASP A 42 12.93 8.10 16.05
CA ASP A 42 12.38 6.78 15.72
C ASP A 42 12.33 5.86 16.94
N ALA A 43 13.42 5.82 17.72
CA ALA A 43 13.49 4.96 18.90
C ALA A 43 12.47 5.38 19.97
N VAL A 44 12.23 6.69 20.10
CA VAL A 44 11.25 7.24 21.04
C VAL A 44 9.83 6.86 20.61
N ILE A 45 9.49 7.07 19.33
CA ILE A 45 8.16 6.76 18.80
C ILE A 45 7.90 5.25 18.85
N MET A 46 8.88 4.43 18.47
CA MET A 46 8.73 2.97 18.49
C MET A 46 8.53 2.43 19.90
N LYS A 47 9.20 3.00 20.91
CA LYS A 47 8.94 2.66 22.31
C LYS A 47 7.49 2.95 22.71
N HIS A 48 6.95 4.11 22.33
CA HIS A 48 5.54 4.45 22.58
C HIS A 48 4.56 3.53 21.87
N ILE A 49 4.90 3.03 20.68
CA ILE A 49 4.10 2.05 19.96
C ILE A 49 4.15 0.68 20.65
N GLN A 50 5.32 0.26 21.15
CA GLN A 50 5.50 -1.00 21.89
C GLN A 50 4.73 -1.01 23.22
N ASP A 51 4.62 0.14 23.88
CA ASP A 51 3.84 0.27 25.12
C ASP A 51 2.32 0.03 24.88
N LYS A 52 1.85 0.08 23.63
CA LYS A 52 0.48 -0.26 23.23
C LYS A 52 0.39 -1.72 22.82
N THR A 53 0.03 -2.58 23.78
CA THR A 53 0.00 -4.05 23.59
C THR A 53 -0.85 -4.53 22.42
N GLU A 54 -1.90 -3.79 22.03
CA GLU A 54 -2.74 -4.10 20.87
C GLU A 54 -2.07 -3.87 19.51
N LEU A 55 -0.98 -3.10 19.47
CA LEU A 55 -0.24 -2.76 18.24
C LEU A 55 0.95 -3.67 17.99
N VAL A 56 1.34 -4.51 18.95
CA VAL A 56 2.45 -5.45 18.80
C VAL A 56 2.00 -6.64 17.93
N PRO A 57 2.68 -6.96 16.80
CA PRO A 57 2.42 -8.15 16.03
C PRO A 57 2.49 -9.41 16.84
N PHE A 58 1.73 -10.38 16.38
CA PHE A 58 1.78 -11.71 16.96
C PHE A 58 3.14 -12.37 16.70
N GLY A 59 3.94 -12.57 17.76
CA GLY A 59 5.21 -13.32 17.72
C GLY A 59 6.39 -12.59 17.06
N GLY A 60 6.31 -11.28 16.83
CA GLY A 60 7.42 -10.48 16.31
C GLY A 60 8.39 -10.02 17.40
N ASP A 61 9.70 -10.21 17.21
CA ASP A 61 10.72 -9.61 18.07
C ASP A 61 11.01 -8.17 17.61
N TYR A 62 10.52 -7.19 18.38
CA TYR A 62 10.62 -5.76 18.08
C TYR A 62 11.91 -5.11 18.56
N LYS A 63 12.77 -5.84 19.29
CA LYS A 63 13.95 -5.25 19.93
C LYS A 63 14.92 -4.63 18.93
N ASN A 64 14.86 -5.05 17.66
CA ASN A 64 15.72 -4.57 16.59
C ASN A 64 14.95 -3.96 15.39
N SER A 65 13.63 -3.75 15.48
CA SER A 65 12.85 -3.12 14.41
C SER A 65 12.97 -1.60 14.49
N SER A 66 14.10 -1.08 14.02
CA SER A 66 14.31 0.35 13.83
C SER A 66 13.78 0.78 12.46
N LEU A 67 12.93 1.82 12.42
CA LEU A 67 12.61 2.50 11.17
C LEU A 67 13.81 3.29 10.62
N ALA A 68 14.86 3.51 11.42
CA ALA A 68 16.10 4.10 10.93
C ALA A 68 16.72 3.28 9.79
N GLY A 69 16.49 1.97 9.75
CA GLY A 69 16.91 1.13 8.61
C GLY A 69 16.25 1.48 7.27
N LEU A 70 15.07 2.14 7.29
CA LEU A 70 14.39 2.67 6.09
C LEU A 70 14.96 4.01 5.62
N PHE A 71 15.74 4.72 6.46
CA PHE A 71 16.26 6.05 6.18
C PHE A 71 17.79 6.15 6.23
N GLU A 72 18.49 5.15 6.77
CA GLU A 72 19.96 5.12 6.89
C GLU A 72 20.67 4.69 5.59
N ASN A 73 19.95 4.14 4.61
CA ASN A 73 20.48 3.97 3.25
C ASN A 73 20.26 5.24 2.43
N THR A 74 21.03 6.28 2.74
CA THR A 74 21.23 7.44 1.86
C THR A 74 22.20 7.14 0.72
N ASP A 75 22.17 5.91 0.18
CA ASP A 75 22.58 5.65 -1.18
C ASP A 75 21.31 5.68 -2.01
N TYR A 76 21.17 6.76 -2.78
CA TYR A 76 20.08 7.01 -3.71
C TYR A 76 19.69 5.73 -4.47
N GLU A 77 18.40 5.40 -4.42
CA GLU A 77 17.76 4.19 -4.96
C GLU A 77 17.74 2.98 -3.99
N GLU A 78 16.89 3.03 -2.95
CA GLU A 78 15.94 1.92 -2.79
C GLU A 78 14.98 1.96 -3.99
N ASP A 79 15.53 1.71 -5.18
CA ASP A 79 14.75 1.04 -6.19
C ASP A 79 14.22 -0.20 -5.48
N ILE A 80 12.92 -0.44 -5.55
CA ILE A 80 12.38 -1.73 -5.16
C ILE A 80 13.15 -2.74 -6.03
N THR A 81 14.21 -3.34 -5.48
CA THR A 81 15.09 -4.25 -6.20
C THR A 81 14.37 -5.56 -6.26
N PHE A 82 13.35 -5.60 -7.09
CA PHE A 82 12.71 -6.84 -7.40
C PHE A 82 13.72 -7.75 -8.11
N SER A 83 13.52 -9.06 -8.01
CA SER A 83 14.34 -10.04 -8.75
C SER A 83 14.36 -9.72 -10.27
N GLU A 84 15.39 -10.15 -11.00
CA GLU A 84 15.55 -9.87 -12.44
C GLU A 84 14.33 -10.24 -13.31
N GLU A 85 13.41 -11.06 -12.79
CA GLU A 85 12.19 -11.52 -13.48
C GLU A 85 10.87 -11.00 -12.88
N TRP A 86 10.91 -9.99 -12.02
CA TRP A 86 9.72 -9.49 -11.30
C TRP A 86 8.56 -9.06 -12.20
N GLN A 87 8.88 -8.61 -13.41
CA GLN A 87 7.89 -8.22 -14.41
C GLN A 87 7.00 -9.39 -14.85
N LYS A 88 7.43 -10.63 -14.63
CA LYS A 88 6.64 -11.84 -14.90
C LYS A 88 5.77 -12.25 -13.71
N ARG A 89 5.99 -11.69 -12.52
CA ARG A 89 5.23 -12.02 -11.31
C ARG A 89 3.86 -11.38 -11.33
N ASP A 90 2.91 -12.01 -10.66
CA ASP A 90 1.57 -11.47 -10.48
C ASP A 90 1.62 -10.07 -9.83
N GLY A 91 0.79 -9.14 -10.30
CA GLY A 91 0.72 -7.77 -9.78
C GLY A 91 1.76 -6.80 -10.37
N SER A 92 2.73 -7.28 -11.16
CA SER A 92 3.73 -6.45 -11.84
C SER A 92 3.09 -5.47 -12.84
N ASP A 93 2.10 -5.94 -13.60
CA ASP A 93 1.36 -5.14 -14.56
C ASP A 93 0.58 -4.02 -13.87
N PHE A 94 0.01 -4.32 -12.70
CA PHE A 94 -0.67 -3.32 -11.87
C PHE A 94 0.30 -2.26 -11.37
N TYR A 95 1.44 -2.68 -10.83
CA TYR A 95 2.49 -1.77 -10.36
C TYR A 95 2.96 -0.82 -11.48
N ILE A 96 3.22 -1.36 -12.68
CA ILE A 96 3.66 -0.57 -13.84
C ILE A 96 2.58 0.43 -14.28
N VAL A 97 1.32 -0.01 -14.38
CA VAL A 97 0.20 0.86 -14.79
C VAL A 97 -0.03 1.95 -13.75
N LEU A 98 -0.07 1.60 -12.47
CA LEU A 98 -0.20 2.56 -11.37
C LEU A 98 0.95 3.57 -11.35
N GLY A 99 2.18 3.13 -11.58
CA GLY A 99 3.35 4.01 -11.67
C GLY A 99 3.31 4.98 -12.85
N ARG A 100 2.73 4.57 -13.99
CA ARG A 100 2.50 5.48 -15.13
C ARG A 100 1.41 6.49 -14.82
N LEU A 101 0.29 6.04 -14.25
CA LEU A 101 -0.80 6.92 -13.85
C LEU A 101 -0.37 7.90 -12.75
N SER A 102 0.40 7.45 -11.76
CA SER A 102 0.89 8.32 -10.68
C SER A 102 1.79 9.43 -11.23
N LYS A 103 2.68 9.13 -12.18
CA LYS A 103 3.51 10.13 -12.87
C LYS A 103 2.68 11.17 -13.63
N LEU A 104 1.65 10.73 -14.37
CA LEU A 104 0.74 11.65 -15.07
C LEU A 104 -0.04 12.54 -14.10
N TRP A 105 -0.51 11.96 -12.99
CA TRP A 105 -1.19 12.73 -11.96
C TRP A 105 -0.24 13.70 -11.27
N ALA A 106 1.01 13.32 -11.00
CA ALA A 106 2.03 14.19 -10.39
C ALA A 106 2.33 15.40 -11.28
N GLN A 107 2.44 15.20 -12.60
CA GLN A 107 2.59 16.30 -13.57
C GLN A 107 1.40 17.27 -13.50
N TYR A 108 0.18 16.74 -13.43
CA TYR A 108 -1.01 17.56 -13.28
C TYR A 108 -1.07 18.28 -11.93
N PHE A 109 -0.75 17.57 -10.85
CA PHE A 109 -0.68 18.09 -9.49
C PHE A 109 0.25 19.31 -9.38
N ALA A 110 1.42 19.26 -10.05
CA ALA A 110 2.36 20.38 -10.08
C ALA A 110 1.79 21.67 -10.70
N SER A 111 0.71 21.57 -11.48
CA SER A 111 0.00 22.72 -12.08
C SER A 111 -1.17 23.24 -11.24
N LEU A 112 -1.53 22.58 -10.14
CA LEU A 112 -2.65 23.00 -9.30
C LEU A 112 -2.26 24.21 -8.45
N GLY A 113 -3.10 25.24 -8.45
CA GLY A 113 -2.82 26.50 -7.73
C GLY A 113 -3.63 26.69 -6.45
N GLY A 114 -4.83 26.10 -6.35
CA GLY A 114 -5.71 26.29 -5.19
C GLY A 114 -5.36 25.38 -4.02
N ARG A 115 -5.31 25.90 -2.78
CA ARG A 115 -5.07 25.10 -1.56
C ARG A 115 -5.96 23.85 -1.47
N GLY A 116 -7.24 23.98 -1.83
CA GLY A 116 -8.17 22.85 -1.84
C GLY A 116 -7.84 21.80 -2.91
N GLU A 117 -7.39 22.24 -4.08
CA GLU A 117 -6.92 21.37 -5.17
C GLU A 117 -5.62 20.69 -4.77
N THR A 118 -4.68 21.40 -4.15
CA THR A 118 -3.41 20.84 -3.66
C THR A 118 -3.68 19.73 -2.64
N VAL A 119 -4.53 19.95 -1.64
CA VAL A 119 -4.82 18.91 -0.63
C VAL A 119 -5.51 17.69 -1.26
N GLY A 120 -6.49 17.89 -2.14
CA GLY A 120 -7.16 16.78 -2.83
C GLY A 120 -6.24 16.03 -3.80
N GLY A 121 -5.42 16.77 -4.55
CA GLY A 121 -4.48 16.22 -5.51
C GLY A 121 -3.36 15.43 -4.83
N MET A 122 -2.87 15.93 -3.69
CA MET A 122 -1.90 15.20 -2.86
C MET A 122 -2.50 13.90 -2.31
N ARG A 123 -3.75 13.94 -1.83
CA ARG A 123 -4.45 12.74 -1.37
C ARG A 123 -4.50 11.65 -2.46
N ILE A 124 -4.79 12.03 -3.70
CA ILE A 124 -4.80 11.10 -4.84
C ILE A 124 -3.39 10.54 -5.10
N LEU A 125 -2.33 11.33 -5.00
CA LEU A 125 -0.94 10.83 -5.06
C LEU A 125 -0.65 9.79 -3.97
N CYS A 126 -1.06 10.07 -2.73
CA CYS A 126 -0.91 9.12 -1.63
C CYS A 126 -1.65 7.81 -1.89
N PHE A 127 -2.85 7.85 -2.49
CA PHE A 127 -3.56 6.64 -2.90
C PHE A 127 -2.78 5.83 -3.94
N TYR A 128 -2.20 6.48 -4.95
CA TYR A 128 -1.34 5.79 -5.92
C TYR A 128 -0.14 5.11 -5.26
N GLY A 129 0.58 5.82 -4.38
CA GLY A 129 1.70 5.26 -3.63
C GLY A 129 1.28 4.06 -2.78
N LYS A 130 0.15 4.17 -2.08
CA LYS A 130 -0.42 3.09 -1.25
C LYS A 130 -0.79 1.85 -2.07
N LEU A 131 -1.37 2.04 -3.26
CA LEU A 131 -1.68 0.92 -4.17
C LEU A 131 -0.41 0.26 -4.70
N MET A 132 0.57 1.06 -5.13
CA MET A 132 1.86 0.55 -5.60
C MET A 132 2.61 -0.25 -4.54
N ALA A 133 2.67 0.23 -3.29
CA ALA A 133 3.32 -0.47 -2.20
C ALA A 133 2.72 -1.89 -2.01
N ARG A 134 1.40 -2.00 -2.05
CA ARG A 134 0.75 -3.32 -1.93
C ARG A 134 0.89 -4.21 -3.15
N CYS A 135 1.02 -3.63 -4.34
CA CYS A 135 1.41 -4.41 -5.50
C CYS A 135 2.83 -4.95 -5.32
N ALA A 136 3.75 -4.18 -4.74
CA ALA A 136 5.09 -4.64 -4.43
C ALA A 136 5.07 -5.83 -3.45
N ASP A 137 4.22 -5.80 -2.41
CA ASP A 137 4.06 -6.92 -1.48
C ASP A 137 3.65 -8.24 -2.20
N ILE A 138 2.81 -8.14 -3.24
CA ILE A 138 2.40 -9.32 -4.03
C ILE A 138 3.53 -9.81 -4.93
N ILE A 139 4.26 -8.86 -5.54
CA ILE A 139 5.37 -9.17 -6.45
C ILE A 139 6.51 -9.82 -5.66
N ASP A 140 6.78 -9.37 -4.44
CA ASP A 140 7.90 -9.88 -3.64
C ASP A 140 7.65 -11.31 -3.12
N MET A 141 6.39 -11.63 -2.83
CA MET A 141 5.98 -12.94 -2.34
C MET A 141 6.16 -14.06 -3.39
N GLU A 142 6.62 -15.23 -2.97
CA GLU A 142 6.72 -16.42 -3.83
C GLU A 142 5.34 -17.06 -4.07
N GLU A 143 5.10 -17.66 -5.25
CA GLU A 143 3.73 -18.01 -5.73
C GLU A 143 2.96 -18.94 -4.77
N ASP A 144 3.67 -19.89 -4.14
CA ASP A 144 3.10 -20.85 -3.18
C ASP A 144 3.11 -20.34 -1.72
N GLU A 145 3.72 -19.19 -1.47
CA GLU A 145 3.88 -18.63 -0.14
C GLU A 145 2.61 -17.89 0.30
N TYR A 146 2.14 -18.20 1.51
CA TYR A 146 0.97 -17.58 2.17
C TYR A 146 -0.22 -17.28 1.23
N PRO A 147 -0.84 -18.30 0.59
CA PRO A 147 -1.92 -18.08 -0.38
C PRO A 147 -3.14 -17.34 0.20
N ALA A 148 -3.40 -17.50 1.50
CA ALA A 148 -4.46 -16.75 2.19
C ALA A 148 -4.13 -15.25 2.34
N LEU A 149 -2.85 -14.89 2.51
CA LEU A 149 -2.37 -13.51 2.58
C LEU A 149 -2.50 -12.82 1.22
N ARG A 150 -2.11 -13.48 0.12
CA ARG A 150 -2.31 -12.97 -1.25
C ARG A 150 -3.75 -12.54 -1.50
N VAL A 151 -4.70 -13.39 -1.09
CA VAL A 151 -6.13 -13.10 -1.19
C VAL A 151 -6.53 -11.89 -0.33
N ALA A 152 -6.01 -11.78 0.89
CA ALA A 152 -6.26 -10.62 1.76
C ALA A 152 -5.72 -9.32 1.15
N ILE A 153 -4.48 -9.31 0.65
CA ILE A 153 -3.87 -8.14 -0.01
C ILE A 153 -4.66 -7.74 -1.27
N MET A 154 -5.07 -8.70 -2.10
CA MET A 154 -5.89 -8.41 -3.28
C MET A 154 -7.25 -7.79 -2.94
N LYS A 155 -7.90 -8.25 -1.87
CA LYS A 155 -9.14 -7.61 -1.38
C LYS A 155 -8.90 -6.19 -0.92
N ARG A 156 -7.79 -5.93 -0.22
CA ARG A 156 -7.39 -4.58 0.19
C ARG A 156 -7.13 -3.68 -1.01
N LEU A 157 -6.35 -4.15 -1.98
CA LEU A 157 -6.10 -3.43 -3.24
C LEU A 157 -7.41 -3.01 -3.91
N LEU A 158 -8.37 -3.94 -4.05
CA LEU A 158 -9.68 -3.63 -4.63
C LEU A 158 -10.47 -2.62 -3.80
N ALA A 159 -10.42 -2.70 -2.48
CA ALA A 159 -11.06 -1.72 -1.60
C ALA A 159 -10.46 -0.32 -1.78
N ASP A 160 -9.13 -0.21 -1.80
CA ASP A 160 -8.44 1.07 -2.00
C ASP A 160 -8.61 1.63 -3.42
N VAL A 161 -8.70 0.77 -4.44
CA VAL A 161 -9.08 1.18 -5.80
C VAL A 161 -10.46 1.81 -5.81
N ASN A 162 -11.44 1.22 -5.11
CA ASN A 162 -12.78 1.82 -5.01
C ASN A 162 -12.75 3.19 -4.31
N LEU A 163 -11.93 3.35 -3.27
CA LEU A 163 -11.74 4.64 -2.61
C LEU A 163 -11.13 5.68 -3.56
N LEU A 164 -10.09 5.31 -4.30
CA LEU A 164 -9.45 6.17 -5.29
C LEU A 164 -10.42 6.60 -6.40
N LEU A 165 -11.25 5.68 -6.90
CA LEU A 165 -12.30 5.99 -7.87
C LEU A 165 -13.31 7.02 -7.30
N GLY A 166 -13.67 6.87 -6.02
CA GLY A 166 -14.49 7.85 -5.30
C GLY A 166 -13.82 9.22 -5.18
N GLU A 167 -12.52 9.26 -4.91
CA GLU A 167 -11.76 10.51 -4.85
C GLU A 167 -11.68 11.22 -6.20
N PHE A 168 -11.53 10.50 -7.32
CA PHE A 168 -11.61 11.13 -8.65
C PHE A 168 -12.97 11.79 -8.92
N ARG A 169 -14.06 11.10 -8.56
CA ARG A 169 -15.42 11.64 -8.68
C ARG A 169 -15.61 12.88 -7.80
N LEU A 170 -15.16 12.81 -6.56
CA LEU A 170 -15.24 13.92 -5.61
C LEU A 170 -14.41 15.12 -6.09
N PHE A 171 -13.17 14.88 -6.53
CA PHE A 171 -12.27 15.91 -7.02
C PHE A 171 -12.82 16.60 -8.27
N GLY A 172 -13.25 15.83 -9.28
CA GLY A 172 -13.80 16.37 -10.53
C GLY A 172 -15.14 17.08 -10.37
N SER A 173 -15.96 16.68 -9.38
CA SER A 173 -17.20 17.40 -9.05
C SER A 173 -16.93 18.72 -8.33
N LYS A 174 -15.94 18.75 -7.43
CA LYS A 174 -15.55 19.94 -6.67
C LYS A 174 -14.76 20.94 -7.50
N PHE A 175 -13.95 20.46 -8.45
CA PHE A 175 -13.08 21.26 -9.32
C PHE A 175 -13.37 20.93 -10.79
N PRO A 176 -14.38 21.56 -11.40
CA PRO A 176 -14.84 21.21 -12.76
C PRO A 176 -13.76 21.36 -13.84
N ALA A 177 -12.79 22.27 -13.66
CA ALA A 177 -11.66 22.44 -14.58
C ALA A 177 -10.76 21.18 -14.64
N SER A 178 -10.75 20.38 -13.58
CA SER A 178 -9.99 19.14 -13.45
C SER A 178 -10.73 17.91 -13.99
N ARG A 179 -12.00 18.06 -14.36
CA ARG A 179 -12.89 16.92 -14.65
C ARG A 179 -12.38 16.02 -15.77
N ALA A 180 -11.88 16.60 -16.85
CA ALA A 180 -11.32 15.81 -17.95
C ALA A 180 -10.12 14.95 -17.49
N LYS A 181 -9.30 15.47 -16.55
CA LYS A 181 -8.19 14.72 -15.97
C LYS A 181 -8.67 13.65 -15.01
N THR A 182 -9.61 13.96 -14.12
CA THR A 182 -10.15 12.95 -13.19
C THR A 182 -10.87 11.83 -13.92
N ASP A 183 -11.61 12.14 -14.98
CA ASP A 183 -12.35 11.15 -15.79
C ASP A 183 -11.37 10.22 -16.53
N PHE A 184 -10.28 10.76 -17.12
CA PHE A 184 -9.22 9.96 -17.73
C PHE A 184 -8.62 8.94 -16.74
N HIS A 185 -8.26 9.39 -15.53
CA HIS A 185 -7.71 8.50 -14.51
C HIS A 185 -8.74 7.48 -14.02
N PHE A 186 -9.99 7.91 -13.82
CA PHE A 186 -11.10 7.07 -13.39
C PHE A 186 -11.32 5.89 -14.35
N GLU A 187 -11.37 6.14 -15.66
CA GLU A 187 -11.54 5.10 -16.69
C GLU A 187 -10.42 4.06 -16.66
N HIS A 188 -9.16 4.51 -16.57
CA HIS A 188 -8.00 3.60 -16.53
C HIS A 188 -7.95 2.78 -15.23
N VAL A 189 -8.31 3.38 -14.11
CA VAL A 189 -8.35 2.68 -12.81
C VAL A 189 -9.51 1.67 -12.76
N ILE A 190 -10.63 1.93 -13.45
CA ILE A 190 -11.69 0.91 -13.62
C ILE A 190 -11.17 -0.31 -14.38
N VAL A 191 -10.48 -0.12 -15.50
CA VAL A 191 -9.92 -1.25 -16.28
C VAL A 191 -8.94 -2.04 -15.42
N LEU A 192 -8.12 -1.35 -14.63
CA LEU A 192 -7.20 -1.99 -13.69
C LEU A 192 -7.94 -2.81 -12.61
N ARG A 193 -9.05 -2.28 -12.07
CA ARG A 193 -9.90 -2.97 -11.10
C ARG A 193 -10.43 -4.30 -11.63
N GLU A 194 -10.88 -4.33 -12.88
CA GLU A 194 -11.39 -5.57 -13.48
C GLU A 194 -10.30 -6.62 -13.62
N LYS A 195 -9.08 -6.23 -14.01
CA LYS A 195 -7.94 -7.15 -14.03
C LYS A 195 -7.56 -7.67 -12.63
N MET A 196 -7.62 -6.80 -11.61
CA MET A 196 -7.41 -7.20 -10.23
C MET A 196 -8.46 -8.20 -9.74
N LEU A 197 -9.72 -8.07 -10.18
CA LEU A 197 -10.76 -9.06 -9.88
C LEU A 197 -10.44 -10.42 -10.52
N THR A 198 -10.01 -10.45 -11.78
CA THR A 198 -9.57 -11.69 -12.44
C THR A 198 -8.42 -12.35 -11.70
N LEU A 199 -7.43 -11.58 -11.22
CA LEU A 199 -6.33 -12.14 -10.43
C LEU A 199 -6.80 -12.69 -9.07
N LEU A 200 -7.72 -12.00 -8.40
CA LEU A 200 -8.34 -12.50 -7.17
C LEU A 200 -9.09 -13.82 -7.40
N GLU A 201 -9.78 -13.95 -8.53
CA GLU A 201 -10.44 -15.20 -8.93
C GLU A 201 -9.44 -16.33 -9.18
N LYS A 202 -8.29 -16.05 -9.83
CA LYS A 202 -7.16 -17.00 -9.97
C LYS A 202 -6.73 -17.53 -8.61
N TYR A 203 -6.46 -16.64 -7.65
CA TYR A 203 -6.03 -17.03 -6.29
C TYR A 203 -7.06 -17.82 -5.50
N ARG A 204 -8.34 -17.57 -5.72
CA ARG A 204 -9.41 -18.35 -5.09
C ARG A 204 -9.60 -19.72 -5.74
N SER A 205 -9.47 -19.80 -7.05
CA SER A 205 -9.67 -21.04 -7.81
C SER A 205 -8.54 -22.04 -7.59
N GLY A 206 -7.30 -21.55 -7.41
CA GLY A 206 -6.15 -22.38 -7.02
C GLY A 206 -6.30 -23.09 -5.66
N LYS A 207 -7.28 -22.71 -4.82
CA LYS A 207 -7.62 -23.46 -3.59
C LYS A 207 -8.40 -24.75 -3.84
N ASN A 208 -8.98 -24.95 -5.03
CA ASN A 208 -9.87 -26.10 -5.31
C ASN A 208 -9.15 -27.33 -5.90
N GLU A 209 -7.82 -27.29 -6.09
CA GLU A 209 -7.05 -28.39 -6.67
C GLU A 209 -6.13 -29.13 -5.67
N LYS A 210 -6.36 -28.98 -4.36
CA LYS A 210 -5.68 -29.79 -3.33
C LYS A 210 -6.67 -30.54 -2.45
#